data_AF-U6SN50-F1
#
_entry.id   AF-U6SN50-F1
#
_cell.length_a   1.000
_cell.length_b   1.000
_cell.length_c   1.000
_cell.angle_alpha   90.00
_cell.angle_beta   90.00
_cell.angle_gamma   90.00
#
_symmetry.space_group_name_H-M   'P 1'
#
loop_
_entity.id
_entity.type
_entity.pdbx_description
1 polymer ?
#
loop_
_entity_poly.entity_id
_entity_poly.type
_entity_poly.pdbx_seq_one_letter_code
_entity_poly.pdbx_strand_id
1 'polypeptide(L)'
;MRKVFIALIVFMFIAPTLGNAYSPNYVFDHDPIYVFIDGKEPAFTNEPFFQNGTTLIEFRPVFELLGLQVGWDQRRLQEKNKALRLK
;
A
#
# COMPACT_ATOMS: atom_id res chain seq x y z
N MET A 1 59.82 7.64 -9.67
CA MET A 1 58.90 6.75 -10.42
C MET A 1 58.13 5.78 -9.51
N ARG A 2 58.76 4.83 -8.79
CA ARG A 2 58.07 3.82 -7.94
C ARG A 2 57.18 4.39 -6.81
N LYS A 3 57.59 5.49 -6.16
CA LYS A 3 56.85 6.10 -5.03
C LYS A 3 55.61 6.90 -5.46
N VAL A 4 55.64 7.45 -6.68
CA VAL A 4 54.51 8.18 -7.30
C VAL A 4 53.41 7.21 -7.70
N PHE A 5 53.80 6.01 -8.14
CA PHE A 5 52.88 4.92 -8.47
C PHE A 5 52.13 4.39 -7.22
N ILE A 6 52.82 4.31 -6.08
CA ILE A 6 52.22 3.88 -4.80
C ILE A 6 51.25 4.95 -4.26
N ALA A 7 51.57 6.24 -4.42
CA ALA A 7 50.69 7.32 -3.98
C ALA A 7 49.35 7.37 -4.75
N LEU A 8 49.35 7.02 -6.04
CA LEU A 8 48.13 6.97 -6.85
C LEU A 8 47.20 5.80 -6.48
N ILE A 9 47.78 4.64 -6.13
CA ILE A 9 46.99 3.49 -5.68
C ILE A 9 46.34 3.80 -4.32
N VAL A 10 47.06 4.45 -3.40
CA VAL A 10 46.50 4.84 -2.09
C VAL A 10 45.39 5.89 -2.23
N PHE A 11 45.51 6.82 -3.17
CA PHE A 11 44.45 7.80 -3.47
C PHE A 11 43.18 7.14 -4.02
N MET A 12 43.32 6.08 -4.84
CA MET A 12 42.20 5.33 -5.42
C MET A 12 41.45 4.46 -4.38
N PHE A 13 42.11 4.04 -3.30
CA PHE A 13 41.49 3.26 -2.21
C PHE A 13 40.88 4.10 -1.09
N ILE A 14 41.24 5.38 -0.95
CA ILE A 14 40.65 6.30 0.05
C ILE A 14 39.42 7.04 -0.51
N ALA A 15 39.28 7.13 -1.84
CA ALA A 15 38.27 7.95 -2.51
C ALA A 15 36.89 7.33 -2.83
N PRO A 16 36.43 6.14 -2.37
CA PRO A 16 35.07 5.72 -2.69
C PRO A 16 33.99 6.16 -1.69
N THR A 17 34.25 7.10 -0.76
CA THR A 17 33.21 7.56 0.19
C THR A 17 32.39 8.78 -0.25
N LEU A 18 32.77 9.44 -1.37
CA LEU A 18 31.96 10.51 -1.98
C LEU A 18 30.97 9.98 -3.05
N GLY A 19 31.01 8.68 -3.33
CA GLY A 19 30.10 7.98 -4.24
C GLY A 19 28.98 7.25 -3.52
N ASN A 20 28.52 7.75 -2.36
CA ASN A 20 27.19 7.38 -1.88
C ASN A 20 26.22 7.92 -2.93
N ALA A 21 25.88 7.06 -3.89
CA ALA A 21 24.72 7.25 -4.73
C ALA A 21 23.57 7.60 -3.79
N TYR A 22 23.12 8.85 -3.86
CA TYR A 22 21.75 9.18 -3.52
C TYR A 22 20.92 8.18 -4.34
N SER A 23 20.54 7.08 -3.73
CA SER A 23 19.39 6.32 -4.17
C SER A 23 18.25 7.23 -3.74
N PRO A 24 17.64 8.04 -4.63
CA PRO A 24 16.33 8.54 -4.29
C PRO A 24 15.52 7.28 -4.00
N ASN A 25 15.09 7.13 -2.75
CA ASN A 25 13.99 6.24 -2.49
C ASN A 25 12.90 6.78 -3.41
N TYR A 26 12.62 6.09 -4.51
CA TYR A 26 11.43 6.33 -5.28
C TYR A 26 10.29 5.97 -4.32
N VAL A 27 9.88 6.95 -3.52
CA VAL A 27 8.55 6.94 -2.94
C VAL A 27 7.69 7.02 -4.18
N PHE A 28 7.18 5.87 -4.61
CA PHE A 28 6.10 5.83 -5.56
C PHE A 28 4.92 6.44 -4.83
N ASP A 29 4.85 7.77 -4.85
CA ASP A 29 3.65 8.50 -4.54
C ASP A 29 2.68 8.13 -5.67
N HIS A 30 1.86 7.12 -5.41
CA HIS A 30 0.88 6.69 -6.38
C HIS A 30 -0.12 7.82 -6.53
N ASP A 31 -0.33 8.28 -7.77
CA ASP A 31 -1.37 9.27 -8.05
C ASP A 31 -2.69 8.82 -7.38
N PRO A 32 -3.43 9.74 -6.76
CA PRO A 32 -4.68 9.40 -6.08
C PRO A 32 -5.63 8.69 -7.06
N ILE A 33 -6.22 7.59 -6.59
CA ILE A 33 -7.12 6.77 -7.41
C ILE A 33 -8.55 7.24 -7.21
N TYR A 34 -9.13 7.83 -8.26
CA TYR A 34 -10.53 8.26 -8.27
C TYR A 34 -11.43 7.15 -8.83
N VAL A 35 -12.60 6.96 -8.20
CA VAL A 35 -13.56 5.92 -8.58
C VAL A 35 -14.94 6.53 -8.76
N PHE A 36 -15.58 6.22 -9.89
CA PHE A 36 -16.93 6.68 -10.20
C PHE A 36 -17.82 5.50 -10.55
N ILE A 37 -19.03 5.47 -9.97
CA ILE A 37 -20.08 4.51 -10.27
C ILE A 37 -21.28 5.32 -10.75
N ASP A 38 -21.67 5.09 -12.01
CA ASP A 38 -22.76 5.83 -12.66
C ASP A 38 -22.62 7.37 -12.52
N GLY A 39 -21.38 7.86 -12.63
CA GLY A 39 -21.05 9.28 -12.53
C GLY A 39 -21.02 9.85 -11.10
N LYS A 40 -21.16 9.01 -10.07
CA LYS A 40 -21.08 9.40 -8.66
C LYS A 40 -19.83 8.80 -8.01
N GLU A 41 -19.14 9.60 -7.20
CA GLU A 41 -18.00 9.16 -6.41
C GLU A 41 -18.48 8.58 -5.07
N PRO A 42 -18.14 7.31 -4.73
CA PRO A 42 -18.47 6.75 -3.43
C PRO A 42 -17.68 7.45 -2.31
N ALA A 43 -18.32 7.68 -1.17
CA ALA A 43 -17.64 8.21 0.01
C ALA A 43 -16.83 7.11 0.71
N PHE A 44 -15.54 7.03 0.43
CA PHE A 44 -14.63 6.08 1.08
C PHE A 44 -14.07 6.62 2.40
N THR A 45 -13.96 5.75 3.40
CA THR A 45 -13.22 6.06 4.64
C THR A 45 -11.73 5.76 4.50
N ASN A 46 -11.40 4.71 3.74
CA ASN A 46 -10.03 4.31 3.39
C ASN A 46 -9.78 4.56 1.91
N GLU A 47 -8.62 5.12 1.59
CA GLU A 47 -8.24 5.41 0.21
C GLU A 47 -8.14 4.12 -0.63
N PRO A 48 -8.64 4.13 -1.88
CA PRO A 48 -8.39 3.08 -2.84
C PRO A 48 -6.89 2.87 -3.05
N PHE A 49 -6.45 1.61 -3.15
CA PHE A 49 -5.05 1.30 -3.39
C PHE A 49 -4.87 0.12 -4.35
N PHE A 50 -3.75 0.12 -5.05
CA PHE A 50 -3.42 -0.92 -6.02
C PHE A 50 -2.69 -2.09 -5.34
N GLN A 51 -3.18 -3.30 -5.54
CA GLN A 51 -2.56 -4.53 -5.07
C GLN A 51 -2.69 -5.64 -6.10
N ASN A 52 -1.56 -6.25 -6.49
CA ASN A 52 -1.52 -7.42 -7.36
C ASN A 52 -2.31 -7.27 -8.69
N GLY A 53 -2.22 -6.11 -9.35
CA GLY A 53 -2.96 -5.90 -10.61
C GLY A 53 -4.39 -5.43 -10.44
N THR A 54 -4.86 -5.23 -9.20
CA THR A 54 -6.25 -4.89 -8.89
C THR A 54 -6.31 -3.69 -7.94
N THR A 55 -7.24 -2.76 -8.18
CA THR A 55 -7.54 -1.70 -7.21
C THR A 55 -8.51 -2.23 -6.17
N LEU A 56 -8.08 -2.21 -4.91
CA LEU A 56 -8.93 -2.54 -3.77
C LEU A 56 -9.64 -1.28 -3.27
N ILE A 57 -10.95 -1.43 -3.06
CA ILE A 57 -11.85 -0.37 -2.60
C ILE A 57 -12.78 -0.90 -1.53
N GLU A 58 -13.36 -0.01 -0.72
CA GLU A 58 -14.35 -0.41 0.28
C GLU A 58 -15.63 -0.90 -0.41
N PHE A 59 -16.09 -2.09 -0.03
CA PHE A 59 -17.28 -2.68 -0.65
C PHE A 59 -18.58 -1.96 -0.25
N ARG A 60 -18.67 -1.43 0.99
CA ARG A 60 -19.93 -0.87 1.52
C ARG A 60 -20.41 0.36 0.73
N PRO A 61 -19.60 1.41 0.55
CA PRO A 61 -20.04 2.62 -0.17
C PRO A 61 -20.48 2.31 -1.60
N VAL A 62 -19.78 1.38 -2.26
CA VAL A 62 -20.10 0.88 -3.61
C VAL A 62 -21.50 0.27 -3.66
N PHE A 63 -21.80 -0.65 -2.74
CA PHE A 63 -23.06 -1.39 -2.73
C PHE A 63 -24.23 -0.48 -2.32
N GLU A 64 -24.01 0.41 -1.35
CA GLU A 64 -25.02 1.40 -0.95
C GLU A 64 -25.34 2.38 -2.09
N LEU A 65 -24.34 2.80 -2.87
CA LEU A 65 -24.54 3.65 -4.05
C LEU A 65 -25.33 2.94 -5.16
N LEU A 66 -25.17 1.61 -5.28
CA LEU A 66 -25.96 0.75 -6.17
C LEU A 66 -27.39 0.45 -5.64
N GLY A 67 -27.78 1.03 -4.50
CA GLY A 67 -29.11 0.88 -3.92
C GLY A 67 -29.30 -0.36 -3.05
N LEU A 68 -28.21 -1.02 -2.63
CA LEU A 68 -28.25 -2.19 -1.75
C LEU A 68 -28.09 -1.77 -0.28
N GLN A 69 -28.80 -2.45 0.62
CA GLN A 69 -28.63 -2.23 2.06
C GLN A 69 -27.59 -3.20 2.63
N VAL A 70 -26.47 -2.65 3.13
CA VAL A 70 -25.42 -3.45 3.77
C VAL A 70 -25.63 -3.49 5.28
N GLY A 71 -26.21 -4.59 5.77
CA GLY A 71 -26.46 -4.81 7.20
C GLY A 71 -25.53 -5.84 7.83
N TRP A 72 -25.42 -5.81 9.15
CA TRP A 72 -24.82 -6.90 9.92
C TRP A 72 -25.92 -7.85 10.40
N ASP A 73 -25.83 -9.14 10.07
CA ASP A 73 -26.74 -10.15 10.59
C ASP A 73 -26.24 -10.70 11.94
N GLN A 74 -26.65 -10.03 13.02
CA GLN A 74 -26.28 -10.42 14.38
C GLN A 74 -26.98 -11.71 14.85
N ARG A 75 -28.10 -12.10 14.24
CA ARG A 75 -28.93 -13.23 14.70
C ARG A 75 -28.17 -14.55 14.56
N ARG A 76 -27.52 -14.73 13.40
CA ARG A 76 -26.69 -15.92 13.12
C ARG A 76 -25.51 -16.08 14.08
N LEU A 77 -24.89 -14.97 14.48
CA LEU A 77 -23.73 -15.00 15.40
C LEU A 77 -24.14 -15.39 16.82
N GLN A 78 -25.29 -14.92 17.30
CA GLN A 78 -25.76 -15.23 18.64
C GLN A 78 -26.14 -16.71 18.79
N GLU A 79 -26.81 -17.30 17.80
CA GLU A 79 -27.18 -18.72 17.80
C GLU A 79 -25.94 -19.63 17.78
N LYS A 80 -24.94 -19.32 16.94
CA LYS A 80 -23.68 -20.07 16.88
C LYS A 80 -22.90 -19.98 18.19
N ASN A 81 -22.82 -18.79 18.80
CA ASN A 81 -22.10 -18.58 20.06
C ASN A 81 -22.82 -19.23 21.25
N LYS A 82 -24.16 -19.31 21.23
CA LYS A 82 -24.94 -20.03 22.23
C LYS A 82 -24.73 -21.55 22.13
N ALA A 83 -24.74 -22.10 20.92
CA ALA A 83 -24.50 -23.53 20.68
C ALA A 83 -23.07 -23.97 21.06
N LEU A 84 -22.08 -23.09 20.89
CA LEU A 84 -20.69 -23.36 21.26
C LEU A 84 -20.46 -23.38 22.78
N ARG A 85 -21.23 -22.61 23.55
CA ARG A 85 -21.12 -22.54 25.02
C ARG A 85 -21.80 -23.71 25.76
N LEU A 86 -22.60 -24.50 25.05
CA LEU A 86 -23.35 -25.64 25.60
C LEU A 86 -22.68 -26.99 25.26
N LYS A 87 -21.49 -26.96 24.64
CA LYS A 87 -20.59 -28.10 24.49
C LYS A 87 -19.44 -27.96 25.47
#